data_AF-A0ABD3GIC0-F1
#
_entry.id   AF-A0ABD3GIC0-F1
#
_cell.length_a   1.000
_cell.length_b   1.000
_cell.length_c   1.000
_cell.angle_alpha   90.00
_cell.angle_beta   90.00
_cell.angle_gamma   90.00
#
_symmetry.space_group_name_H-M   'P 1'
#
loop_
_entity.id
_entity.type
_entity.pdbx_description
1 polymer ?
#
loop_
_entity_poly.entity_id
_entity_poly.type
_entity_poly.pdbx_seq_one_letter_code
_entity_poly.pdbx_strand_id
1 'polypeptide(L)'
;MSQMQSVLQYSSFKRYWLKYYPLVTIPTTNKFSVCDFCELYKSKQDKAVTKLEKAEAIEALQLHKKQHAEERAAAGRRRWKALHTPKDCAYIQIDGMDQKKTALPHFSKQPKSVDGATLVGVHLVGAMIFHRKMQTRAFLTYNNIKSDSNLTITVLHKILLEWEGPLSPTLYLQLDNTVRENKNNILFAYLAMLLDRNIFTKIKLGFLLVGHTHDFVDQMFSRFSQALRRENAFTMSRLRSVIQNSYDPKPITSVILQTWDFKNFIETEPKLFRTLNDITHNQQYKFKLASTLDVRVWCKQFSTDQTWEPPAGVKNFVNADGARLMLASQQLPLKSYAEIKRQTKRAQNIGTLETTQEGDDVRHVHAIRQDIQTHCYPFFDDVEKDWWNHWFFQQEDIGRNIGRSIQERLTGDMCWLWPVPPERDGEEEVELLAMTKAEDLRRRVFGIRRPIYSVPRKPPPGSAAADRAAHIGELTEIHDKSFLAVLAEDEVSFWICQVLKINGRNEAGEPTEVMIQWYATEDSNPYTGKFYPEKRRSNGKGRPVLFRQEVNLDAVTILSFNFIFTTTKRLRKITERQIRTGLFRIARDKEASELDDNISPTSDIGSADDEETDCSGPDSDPDEQ
;
A
#
# COMPACT_ATOMS: atom_id res chain seq x y z
N MET A 1 -25.76 -12.21 -40.40
CA MET A 1 -25.41 -11.06 -41.26
C MET A 1 -25.01 -9.89 -40.35
N SER A 2 -23.72 -9.52 -40.37
CA SER A 2 -23.15 -8.45 -39.56
C SER A 2 -23.56 -7.08 -40.13
N GLN A 3 -24.45 -6.35 -39.47
CA GLN A 3 -24.65 -4.94 -39.77
C GLN A 3 -23.38 -4.18 -39.35
N MET A 4 -22.57 -3.79 -40.34
CA MET A 4 -21.52 -2.80 -40.17
C MET A 4 -22.15 -1.53 -39.59
N GLN A 5 -21.90 -1.25 -38.31
CA GLN A 5 -22.22 0.05 -37.73
C GLN A 5 -21.51 1.13 -38.57
N SER A 6 -22.28 2.03 -39.16
CA SER A 6 -21.74 3.14 -39.93
C SER A 6 -20.93 4.04 -38.99
N VAL A 7 -19.61 4.03 -39.17
CA VAL A 7 -18.73 4.90 -38.38
C VAL A 7 -19.00 6.34 -38.80
N LEU A 8 -19.51 7.15 -37.86
CA LEU A 8 -19.73 8.58 -38.05
C LEU A 8 -18.45 9.25 -38.56
N GLN A 9 -18.48 9.79 -39.78
CA GLN A 9 -17.34 10.54 -40.31
C GLN A 9 -17.03 11.76 -39.44
N TYR A 10 -15.74 12.09 -39.28
CA TYR A 10 -15.28 13.20 -38.45
C TYR A 10 -15.90 14.56 -38.85
N SER A 11 -16.16 14.77 -40.14
CA SER A 11 -16.88 15.93 -40.67
C SER A 11 -18.30 16.02 -40.13
N SER A 12 -19.02 14.90 -40.12
CA SER A 12 -20.36 14.79 -39.54
C SER A 12 -20.32 15.06 -38.04
N PHE A 13 -19.39 14.43 -37.30
CA PHE A 13 -19.20 14.70 -35.89
C PHE A 13 -18.95 16.19 -35.60
N LYS A 14 -18.03 16.85 -36.33
CA LYS A 14 -17.78 18.30 -36.18
C LYS A 14 -19.03 19.13 -36.40
N ARG A 15 -19.78 18.83 -37.47
CA ARG A 15 -21.03 19.53 -37.77
C ARG A 15 -22.06 19.37 -36.65
N TYR A 16 -22.24 18.15 -36.14
CA TYR A 16 -23.12 17.88 -35.00
C TYR A 16 -22.65 18.59 -33.73
N TRP A 17 -21.35 18.54 -33.44
CA TRP A 17 -20.76 19.24 -32.29
C TRP A 17 -20.99 20.74 -32.36
N LEU A 18 -20.66 21.38 -33.50
CA LEU A 18 -20.84 22.82 -33.66
C LEU A 18 -22.32 23.22 -33.62
N LYS A 19 -23.23 22.37 -34.10
CA LYS A 19 -24.67 22.63 -34.08
C LYS A 19 -25.29 22.48 -32.69
N TYR A 20 -25.01 21.38 -31.99
CA TYR A 20 -25.70 21.03 -30.75
C TYR A 20 -24.91 21.38 -29.48
N TYR A 21 -23.60 21.59 -29.61
CA TYR A 21 -22.70 21.91 -28.50
C TYR A 21 -21.80 23.13 -28.82
N PRO A 22 -22.35 24.25 -29.32
CA PRO A 22 -21.55 25.41 -29.73
C PRO A 22 -20.74 26.03 -28.59
N LEU A 23 -21.17 25.81 -27.34
CA LEU A 23 -20.50 26.31 -26.13
C LEU A 23 -19.35 25.40 -25.65
N VAL A 24 -19.19 24.21 -26.24
CA VAL A 24 -18.13 23.28 -25.85
C VAL A 24 -16.90 23.54 -26.72
N THR A 25 -15.92 24.26 -26.15
CA THR A 25 -14.66 24.59 -26.81
C THR A 25 -13.55 23.61 -26.44
N ILE A 26 -12.73 23.24 -27.42
CA ILE A 26 -11.51 22.46 -27.19
C ILE A 26 -10.35 23.47 -27.08
N PRO A 27 -9.70 23.60 -25.91
CA PRO A 27 -8.58 24.52 -25.77
C PRO A 27 -7.44 24.13 -26.72
N THR A 28 -6.82 25.13 -27.35
CA THR A 28 -5.73 24.95 -28.33
C THR A 28 -4.45 24.41 -27.70
N THR A 29 -4.26 24.62 -26.39
CA THR A 29 -3.09 24.16 -25.64
C THR A 29 -3.51 23.24 -24.50
N ASN A 30 -2.81 22.11 -24.39
CA ASN A 30 -2.93 21.25 -23.22
C ASN A 30 -2.15 21.88 -22.05
N LYS A 31 -2.85 22.17 -20.95
CA LYS A 31 -2.25 22.72 -19.72
C LYS A 31 -1.92 21.66 -18.67
N PHE A 32 -2.18 20.39 -18.97
CA PHE A 32 -1.98 19.27 -18.07
C PHE A 32 -0.62 18.61 -18.29
N SER A 33 -0.13 17.94 -17.25
CA SER A 33 1.03 17.06 -17.35
C SER A 33 0.76 15.96 -18.37
N VAL A 34 1.79 15.63 -19.14
CA VAL A 34 1.71 14.63 -20.20
C VAL A 34 2.34 13.34 -19.69
N CYS A 35 1.82 12.19 -20.10
CA CYS A 35 2.42 10.90 -19.79
C CYS A 35 3.84 10.79 -20.35
N ASP A 36 4.81 10.50 -19.47
CA ASP A 36 6.23 10.35 -19.81
C ASP A 36 6.46 9.30 -20.91
N PHE A 37 5.74 8.18 -20.85
CA PHE A 37 5.83 7.14 -21.89
C PHE A 37 5.39 7.68 -23.25
N CYS A 38 4.26 8.40 -23.30
CA CYS A 38 3.78 9.00 -24.55
C CYS A 38 4.81 9.96 -25.13
N GLU A 39 5.40 10.81 -24.29
CA GLU A 39 6.35 11.82 -24.73
C GLU A 39 7.67 11.19 -25.20
N LEU A 40 8.19 10.21 -24.44
CA LEU A 40 9.36 9.44 -24.82
C LEU A 40 9.18 8.76 -26.17
N TYR A 41 8.05 8.10 -26.41
CA TYR A 41 7.82 7.34 -27.64
C TYR A 41 7.49 8.23 -28.84
N LYS A 42 6.90 9.41 -28.65
CA LYS A 42 6.85 10.44 -29.71
C LYS A 42 8.26 10.92 -30.06
N SER A 43 9.09 11.25 -29.07
CA SER A 43 10.46 11.68 -29.31
C SER A 43 11.28 10.60 -30.04
N LYS A 44 11.07 9.32 -29.71
CA LYS A 44 11.67 8.19 -30.45
C LYS A 44 11.19 8.12 -31.90
N GLN A 45 9.93 8.41 -32.18
CA GLN A 45 9.42 8.46 -33.56
C GLN A 45 10.06 9.59 -34.37
N ASP A 46 10.25 10.76 -33.74
CA ASP A 46 10.84 11.93 -34.39
C ASP A 46 12.35 11.74 -34.65
N LYS A 47 13.04 11.05 -33.74
CA LYS A 47 14.48 10.77 -33.81
C LYS A 47 14.85 9.46 -34.51
N ALA A 48 13.86 8.66 -34.93
CA ALA A 48 14.11 7.36 -35.56
C ALA A 48 14.86 7.51 -36.87
N VAL A 49 15.99 6.81 -37.01
CA VAL A 49 16.82 6.83 -38.22
C VAL A 49 16.30 5.78 -39.21
N THR A 50 15.87 4.63 -38.70
CA THR A 50 15.38 3.52 -39.54
C THR A 50 13.85 3.45 -39.57
N LYS A 51 13.32 2.87 -40.66
CA LYS A 51 11.87 2.57 -40.77
C LYS A 51 11.40 1.61 -39.67
N LEU A 52 12.25 0.65 -39.27
CA LEU A 52 11.94 -0.33 -38.25
C LEU A 52 11.79 0.32 -36.87
N GLU A 53 12.77 1.12 -36.44
CA GLU A 53 12.70 1.86 -35.15
C GLU A 53 11.47 2.75 -35.07
N LYS A 54 11.15 3.45 -36.18
CA LYS A 54 9.95 4.28 -36.25
C LYS A 54 8.68 3.45 -36.12
N ALA A 55 8.59 2.32 -36.80
CA ALA A 55 7.45 1.41 -36.72
C ALA A 55 7.28 0.85 -35.30
N GLU A 56 8.35 0.38 -34.65
CA GLU A 56 8.31 -0.12 -33.27
C GLU A 56 7.85 0.95 -32.27
N ALA A 57 8.33 2.20 -32.44
CA ALA A 57 7.93 3.31 -31.57
C ALA A 57 6.46 3.72 -31.79
N ILE A 58 5.95 3.63 -33.02
CA ILE A 58 4.53 3.83 -33.34
C ILE A 58 3.69 2.74 -32.70
N GLU A 59 4.06 1.47 -32.88
CA GLU A 59 3.32 0.31 -32.39
C GLU A 59 3.22 0.33 -30.85
N ALA A 60 4.35 0.61 -30.17
CA ALA A 60 4.37 0.76 -28.72
C ALA A 60 3.47 1.89 -28.21
N LEU A 61 3.47 3.05 -28.89
CA LEU A 61 2.60 4.18 -28.54
C LEU A 61 1.12 3.86 -28.80
N GLN A 62 0.81 3.17 -29.90
CA GLN A 62 -0.54 2.73 -30.21
C GLN A 62 -1.07 1.73 -29.18
N LEU A 63 -0.25 0.76 -28.79
CA LEU A 63 -0.59 -0.21 -27.75
C LEU A 63 -0.86 0.48 -26.40
N HIS A 64 0.00 1.40 -25.98
CA HIS A 64 -0.18 2.19 -24.76
C HIS A 64 -1.49 3.00 -24.78
N LYS A 65 -1.78 3.70 -25.89
CA LYS A 65 -3.03 4.47 -26.05
C LYS A 65 -4.27 3.59 -26.09
N LYS A 66 -4.19 2.44 -26.76
CA LYS A 66 -5.27 1.46 -26.80
C LYS A 66 -5.58 0.95 -25.39
N GLN A 67 -4.56 0.57 -24.62
CA GLN A 67 -4.74 0.10 -23.25
C GLN A 67 -5.36 1.18 -22.36
N HIS A 68 -4.94 2.44 -22.50
CA HIS A 68 -5.58 3.57 -21.81
C HIS A 68 -7.08 3.68 -22.15
N ALA A 69 -7.42 3.65 -23.43
CA ALA A 69 -8.81 3.73 -23.88
C ALA A 69 -9.65 2.55 -23.33
N GLU A 70 -9.06 1.36 -23.25
CA GLU A 70 -9.69 0.16 -22.70
C GLU A 70 -9.96 0.27 -21.20
N GLU A 71 -9.02 0.80 -20.40
CA GLU A 71 -9.23 1.05 -18.97
C GLU A 71 -10.38 2.05 -18.74
N ARG A 72 -10.42 3.14 -19.54
CA ARG A 72 -11.51 4.12 -19.48
C ARG A 72 -12.85 3.52 -19.86
N ALA A 73 -12.87 2.71 -20.91
CA ALA A 73 -14.07 2.02 -21.35
C ALA A 73 -14.56 1.03 -20.28
N ALA A 74 -13.64 0.34 -19.59
CA ALA A 74 -13.98 -0.56 -18.49
C ALA A 74 -14.60 0.19 -17.30
N ALA A 75 -14.02 1.31 -16.88
CA ALA A 75 -14.60 2.18 -15.85
C ALA A 75 -16.00 2.68 -16.27
N GLY A 76 -16.13 3.14 -17.53
CA GLY A 76 -17.40 3.57 -18.11
C GLY A 76 -18.48 2.49 -18.10
N ARG A 77 -18.14 1.24 -18.46
CA ARG A 77 -19.04 0.08 -18.40
C ARG A 77 -19.50 -0.24 -16.98
N ARG A 78 -18.60 -0.19 -15.99
CA ARG A 78 -18.93 -0.45 -14.58
C ARG A 78 -19.88 0.60 -14.02
N ARG A 79 -19.62 1.86 -14.33
CA ARG A 79 -20.51 2.97 -13.97
C ARG A 79 -21.88 2.83 -14.62
N TRP A 80 -21.94 2.52 -15.92
CA TRP A 80 -23.20 2.26 -16.60
C TRP A 80 -23.95 1.10 -15.93
N LYS A 81 -23.25 0.01 -15.62
CA LYS A 81 -23.82 -1.15 -14.91
C LYS A 81 -24.39 -0.74 -13.55
N ALA A 82 -23.69 0.05 -12.74
CA ALA A 82 -24.15 0.49 -11.42
C ALA A 82 -25.43 1.37 -11.47
N LEU A 83 -25.62 2.14 -12.54
CA LEU A 83 -26.84 2.91 -12.75
C LEU A 83 -28.04 2.01 -13.13
N HIS A 84 -27.82 0.98 -13.93
CA HIS A 84 -28.89 0.15 -14.51
C HIS A 84 -29.18 -1.13 -13.71
N THR A 85 -28.23 -1.59 -12.89
CA THR A 85 -28.35 -2.76 -12.00
C THR A 85 -27.99 -2.41 -10.55
N PRO A 86 -28.69 -1.44 -9.94
CA PRO A 86 -28.36 -0.91 -8.63
C PRO A 86 -28.57 -1.91 -7.48
N LYS A 87 -29.40 -2.95 -7.69
CA LYS A 87 -29.54 -4.05 -6.72
C LYS A 87 -28.25 -4.85 -6.61
N ASP A 88 -27.49 -4.97 -7.70
CA ASP A 88 -26.32 -5.84 -7.77
C ASP A 88 -25.03 -5.10 -7.48
N CYS A 89 -24.95 -3.83 -7.92
CA CYS A 89 -23.71 -3.07 -7.77
C CYS A 89 -23.89 -1.55 -7.65
N ALA A 90 -22.92 -0.96 -6.96
CA ALA A 90 -22.70 0.49 -6.89
C ALA A 90 -21.33 0.83 -7.48
N TYR A 91 -21.17 2.07 -7.94
CA TYR A 91 -19.88 2.59 -8.39
C TYR A 91 -19.57 3.91 -7.67
N ILE A 92 -18.40 3.98 -7.03
CA ILE A 92 -17.91 5.19 -6.36
C ILE A 92 -16.59 5.57 -6.98
N GLN A 93 -16.45 6.85 -7.30
CA GLN A 93 -15.21 7.44 -7.78
C GLN A 93 -14.80 8.60 -6.86
N ILE A 94 -13.55 8.60 -6.41
CA ILE A 94 -13.02 9.63 -5.50
C ILE A 94 -11.70 10.17 -6.07
N ASP A 95 -11.54 11.49 -6.04
CA ASP A 95 -10.31 12.16 -6.43
C ASP A 95 -10.11 13.49 -5.66
N GLY A 96 -8.90 14.04 -5.69
CA GLY A 96 -8.54 15.32 -5.07
C GLY A 96 -8.46 16.45 -6.09
N MET A 97 -9.02 17.60 -5.76
CA MET A 97 -8.89 18.82 -6.57
C MET A 97 -7.58 19.55 -6.26
N ASP A 98 -7.03 20.25 -7.27
CA ASP A 98 -5.88 21.15 -7.10
C ASP A 98 -6.14 22.18 -5.98
N GLN A 99 -5.38 22.04 -4.89
CA GLN A 99 -5.54 22.76 -3.62
C GLN A 99 -5.40 24.28 -3.76
N LYS A 100 -4.64 24.77 -4.76
CA LYS A 100 -4.43 26.22 -4.94
C LYS A 100 -5.71 26.99 -5.25
N LYS A 101 -6.74 26.29 -5.76
CA LYS A 101 -7.98 26.91 -6.23
C LYS A 101 -9.02 27.08 -5.13
N THR A 102 -8.81 26.48 -3.97
CA THR A 102 -9.77 26.40 -2.87
C THR A 102 -9.23 27.05 -1.59
N ALA A 103 -8.04 27.66 -1.64
CA ALA A 103 -7.44 28.34 -0.50
C ALA A 103 -8.32 29.50 0.00
N LEU A 104 -8.37 29.69 1.32
CA LEU A 104 -9.16 30.73 1.98
C LEU A 104 -8.24 31.82 2.57
N PRO A 105 -8.64 33.10 2.52
CA PRO A 105 -9.79 33.64 1.78
C PRO A 105 -9.60 33.52 0.26
N HIS A 106 -10.64 33.06 -0.46
CA HIS A 106 -10.59 32.91 -1.91
C HIS A 106 -11.03 34.19 -2.61
N PHE A 107 -10.17 34.72 -3.49
CA PHE A 107 -10.47 35.85 -4.35
C PHE A 107 -10.64 35.38 -5.80
N SER A 108 -11.73 35.80 -6.45
CA SER A 108 -11.93 35.61 -7.90
C SER A 108 -10.80 36.29 -8.72
N LYS A 109 -10.32 37.44 -8.22
CA LYS A 109 -9.12 38.14 -8.69
C LYS A 109 -8.30 38.56 -7.46
N GLN A 110 -7.19 37.88 -7.23
CA GLN A 110 -6.35 38.15 -6.06
C GLN A 110 -5.70 39.55 -6.14
N PRO A 111 -5.91 40.42 -5.12
CA PRO A 111 -5.23 41.70 -5.04
C PRO A 111 -3.72 41.54 -4.90
N LYS A 112 -2.94 42.51 -5.43
CA LYS A 112 -1.46 42.48 -5.31
C LYS A 112 -0.96 42.55 -3.86
N SER A 113 -1.73 43.16 -2.98
CA SER A 113 -1.43 43.29 -1.55
C SER A 113 -1.61 41.99 -0.78
N VAL A 114 -2.28 40.98 -1.35
CA VAL A 114 -2.49 39.68 -0.72
C VAL A 114 -1.47 38.71 -1.29
N ASP A 115 -0.47 38.31 -0.50
CA ASP A 115 0.42 37.23 -0.88
C ASP A 115 -0.34 35.90 -0.84
N GLY A 116 -0.21 35.08 -1.90
CA GLY A 116 -0.80 33.73 -1.91
C GLY A 116 -0.23 32.82 -0.81
N ALA A 117 0.92 33.18 -0.24
CA ALA A 117 1.53 32.49 0.87
C ALA A 117 0.79 32.69 2.22
N THR A 118 0.03 33.77 2.36
CA THR A 118 -0.83 34.11 3.51
C THR A 118 -2.11 33.27 3.57
N LEU A 119 -2.54 32.70 2.44
CA LEU A 119 -3.79 31.95 2.36
C LEU A 119 -3.72 30.61 3.10
N VAL A 120 -4.84 30.22 3.69
CA VAL A 120 -5.06 28.92 4.34
C VAL A 120 -5.41 27.89 3.28
N GLY A 121 -4.62 26.83 3.17
CA GLY A 121 -4.89 25.75 2.24
C GLY A 121 -6.14 24.96 2.64
N VAL A 122 -7.09 24.84 1.73
CA VAL A 122 -8.24 23.94 1.86
C VAL A 122 -8.14 22.88 0.77
N HIS A 123 -8.02 21.63 1.16
CA HIS A 123 -8.08 20.50 0.25
C HIS A 123 -9.53 20.11 0.01
N LEU A 124 -9.87 19.89 -1.25
CA LEU A 124 -11.20 19.46 -1.67
C LEU A 124 -11.08 18.06 -2.29
N VAL A 125 -11.77 17.09 -1.70
CA VAL A 125 -11.93 15.73 -2.22
C VAL A 125 -13.33 15.61 -2.81
N GLY A 126 -13.41 15.29 -4.10
CA GLY A 126 -14.67 15.08 -4.80
C GLY A 126 -15.01 13.59 -4.86
N ALA A 127 -16.29 13.27 -4.69
CA ALA A 127 -16.80 11.92 -4.90
C ALA A 127 -18.02 11.93 -5.84
N MET A 128 -18.01 11.02 -6.81
CA MET A 128 -19.17 10.74 -7.65
C MET A 128 -19.65 9.32 -7.38
N ILE A 129 -20.93 9.20 -7.03
CA ILE A 129 -21.56 7.96 -6.60
C ILE A 129 -22.66 7.62 -7.60
N PHE A 130 -22.67 6.40 -8.09
CA PHE A 130 -23.61 5.90 -9.07
C PHE A 130 -24.31 4.68 -8.50
N HIS A 131 -25.58 4.88 -8.13
CA HIS A 131 -26.48 3.85 -7.63
C HIS A 131 -27.93 4.34 -7.85
N ARG A 132 -28.64 3.76 -8.84
CA ARG A 132 -29.95 4.23 -9.40
C ARG A 132 -29.88 5.59 -10.08
N LYS A 133 -29.35 6.59 -9.39
CA LYS A 133 -29.06 7.94 -9.87
C LYS A 133 -27.61 8.28 -9.59
N MET A 134 -27.11 9.32 -10.26
CA MET A 134 -25.83 9.91 -9.94
C MET A 134 -25.98 10.87 -8.76
N GLN A 135 -25.11 10.74 -7.77
CA GLN A 135 -24.96 11.69 -6.67
C GLN A 135 -23.52 12.23 -6.66
N THR A 136 -23.36 13.46 -6.20
CA THR A 136 -22.06 14.13 -6.11
C THR A 136 -21.85 14.62 -4.69
N ARG A 137 -20.62 14.50 -4.20
CA ARG A 137 -20.22 14.97 -2.87
C ARG A 137 -18.88 15.69 -2.96
N ALA A 138 -18.71 16.71 -2.12
CA ALA A 138 -17.47 17.45 -1.98
C ALA A 138 -17.10 17.56 -0.50
N PHE A 139 -15.95 17.00 -0.14
CA PHE A 139 -15.41 17.03 1.21
C PHE A 139 -14.28 18.04 1.28
N LEU A 140 -14.41 19.04 2.15
CA LEU A 140 -13.41 20.08 2.34
C LEU A 140 -12.68 19.86 3.66
N THR A 141 -11.36 19.98 3.64
CA THR A 141 -10.52 19.88 4.83
C THR A 141 -9.42 20.92 4.81
N TYR A 142 -9.02 21.42 5.97
CA TYR A 142 -7.86 22.29 6.09
C TYR A 142 -6.56 21.49 5.95
N ASN A 143 -5.46 22.19 5.65
CA ASN A 143 -4.12 21.59 5.50
C ASN A 143 -3.48 21.12 6.81
N ASN A 144 -4.17 21.27 7.95
CA ASN A 144 -3.83 20.63 9.22
C ASN A 144 -4.27 19.15 9.28
N ILE A 145 -5.12 18.69 8.36
CA ILE A 145 -5.41 17.27 8.16
C ILE A 145 -4.53 16.74 7.04
N LYS A 146 -3.85 15.64 7.32
CA LYS A 146 -2.94 15.02 6.37
C LYS A 146 -3.72 14.39 5.21
N SER A 147 -3.32 14.74 3.98
CA SER A 147 -3.82 14.09 2.76
C SER A 147 -3.11 12.75 2.56
N ASP A 148 -3.60 11.72 3.25
CA ASP A 148 -3.14 10.33 3.15
C ASP A 148 -4.33 9.35 3.17
N SER A 149 -4.05 8.05 3.34
CA SER A 149 -5.09 7.03 3.34
C SER A 149 -6.16 7.20 4.42
N ASN A 150 -5.85 7.81 5.57
CA ASN A 150 -6.86 8.05 6.59
C ASN A 150 -7.94 9.02 6.06
N LEU A 151 -7.55 10.02 5.27
CA LEU A 151 -8.50 10.93 4.63
C LEU A 151 -9.35 10.22 3.56
N THR A 152 -8.74 9.44 2.66
CA THR A 152 -9.49 8.68 1.64
C THR A 152 -10.46 7.69 2.28
N ILE A 153 -10.03 6.97 3.33
CA ILE A 153 -10.86 6.04 4.08
C ILE A 153 -11.99 6.79 4.78
N THR A 154 -11.71 7.92 5.42
CA THR A 154 -12.74 8.75 6.08
C THR A 154 -13.80 9.21 5.09
N VAL A 155 -13.40 9.69 3.91
CA VAL A 155 -14.33 10.08 2.84
C VAL A 155 -15.18 8.89 2.39
N LEU A 156 -14.56 7.75 2.09
CA LEU A 156 -15.28 6.55 1.66
C LEU A 156 -16.22 6.04 2.77
N HIS A 157 -15.77 6.02 4.02
CA HIS A 157 -16.56 5.56 5.16
C HIS A 157 -17.77 6.48 5.41
N LYS A 158 -17.60 7.81 5.37
CA LYS A 158 -18.73 8.76 5.47
C LYS A 158 -19.75 8.56 4.36
N ILE A 159 -19.31 8.32 3.12
CA ILE A 159 -20.22 7.99 2.00
C ILE A 159 -21.07 6.75 2.32
N LEU A 160 -20.46 5.73 2.93
CA LEU A 160 -21.15 4.47 3.27
C LEU A 160 -22.06 4.61 4.50
N LEU A 161 -21.69 5.41 5.49
CA LEU A 161 -22.51 5.70 6.66
C LEU A 161 -23.76 6.50 6.29
N GLU A 162 -23.60 7.49 5.43
CA GLU A 162 -24.68 8.34 4.93
C GLU A 162 -25.35 7.74 3.68
N TRP A 163 -25.24 6.42 3.49
CA TRP A 163 -25.84 5.72 2.37
C TRP A 163 -27.34 5.56 2.58
N GLU A 164 -28.14 6.04 1.63
CA GLU A 164 -29.59 5.93 1.69
C GLU A 164 -30.06 4.62 1.03
N GLY A 165 -30.75 3.77 1.81
CA GLY A 165 -31.28 2.50 1.34
C GLY A 165 -30.28 1.34 1.43
N PRO A 166 -30.61 0.17 0.86
CA PRO A 166 -29.73 -0.99 0.94
C PRO A 166 -28.47 -0.81 0.11
N LEU A 167 -27.32 -1.20 0.68
CA LEU A 167 -26.05 -1.28 -0.04
C LEU A 167 -26.09 -2.43 -1.05
N SER A 168 -25.56 -2.20 -2.25
CA SER A 168 -25.39 -3.26 -3.25
C SER A 168 -24.28 -4.24 -2.81
N PRO A 169 -24.40 -5.56 -3.06
CA PRO A 169 -23.41 -6.53 -2.63
C PRO A 169 -22.04 -6.35 -3.31
N THR A 170 -22.00 -5.77 -4.52
CA THR A 170 -20.75 -5.44 -5.22
C THR A 170 -20.48 -3.94 -5.27
N LEU A 171 -19.30 -3.52 -4.79
CA LEU A 171 -18.80 -2.15 -4.98
C LEU A 171 -17.73 -2.10 -6.08
N TYR A 172 -17.92 -1.24 -7.07
CA TYR A 172 -16.85 -0.78 -7.95
C TYR A 172 -16.27 0.52 -7.40
N LEU A 173 -14.97 0.53 -7.11
CA LEU A 173 -14.28 1.69 -6.57
C LEU A 173 -13.21 2.15 -7.58
N GLN A 174 -13.28 3.40 -8.02
CA GLN A 174 -12.30 4.02 -8.92
C GLN A 174 -11.56 5.13 -8.18
N LEU A 175 -10.24 4.99 -8.07
CA LEU A 175 -9.39 5.96 -7.36
C LEU A 175 -8.21 6.40 -8.24
N ASP A 176 -7.60 7.53 -7.86
CA ASP A 176 -6.33 7.96 -8.46
C ASP A 176 -5.18 7.00 -8.10
N ASN A 177 -4.24 6.84 -9.03
CA ASN A 177 -3.11 5.91 -8.96
C ASN A 177 -1.95 6.49 -8.13
N THR A 178 -2.24 6.89 -6.90
CA THR A 178 -1.28 7.45 -5.95
C THR A 178 -0.97 6.48 -4.82
N VAL A 179 0.31 6.21 -4.57
CA VAL A 179 0.76 5.31 -3.50
C VAL A 179 0.50 5.94 -2.12
N ARG A 180 0.56 7.26 -2.01
CA ARG A 180 0.44 7.97 -0.72
C ARG A 180 -0.94 7.79 -0.08
N GLU A 181 -1.99 7.88 -0.89
CA GLU A 181 -3.37 7.96 -0.40
C GLU A 181 -4.18 6.70 -0.73
N ASN A 182 -4.02 6.14 -1.93
CA ASN A 182 -4.97 5.17 -2.45
C ASN A 182 -4.36 3.78 -2.64
N LYS A 183 -3.27 3.67 -3.41
CA LYS A 183 -2.69 2.39 -3.83
C LYS A 183 -1.66 1.87 -2.83
N ASN A 184 -2.13 1.57 -1.62
CA ASN A 184 -1.30 1.06 -0.52
C ASN A 184 -2.04 0.05 0.36
N ASN A 185 -1.29 -0.54 1.29
CA ASN A 185 -1.77 -1.56 2.20
C ASN A 185 -2.86 -1.08 3.17
N ILE A 186 -2.85 0.19 3.55
CA ILE A 186 -3.81 0.75 4.51
C ILE A 186 -5.21 0.76 3.90
N LEU A 187 -5.36 1.30 2.68
CA LEU A 187 -6.65 1.25 1.99
C LEU A 187 -7.07 -0.19 1.70
N PHE A 188 -6.15 -1.05 1.28
CA PHE A 188 -6.47 -2.44 0.96
C PHE A 188 -6.94 -3.22 2.20
N ALA A 189 -6.39 -2.92 3.38
CA ALA A 189 -6.86 -3.45 4.65
C ALA A 189 -8.28 -2.98 4.98
N TYR A 190 -8.58 -1.70 4.80
CA TYR A 190 -9.93 -1.17 4.99
C TYR A 190 -10.95 -1.84 4.06
N LEU A 191 -10.62 -1.99 2.78
CA LEU A 191 -11.50 -2.68 1.83
C LEU A 191 -11.69 -4.15 2.21
N ALA A 192 -10.64 -4.85 2.65
CA ALA A 192 -10.77 -6.23 3.11
C ALA A 192 -11.69 -6.34 4.35
N MET A 193 -11.56 -5.41 5.31
CA MET A 193 -12.42 -5.34 6.48
C MET A 193 -13.90 -5.13 6.14
N LEU A 194 -14.22 -4.35 5.11
CA LEU A 194 -15.61 -4.20 4.67
C LEU A 194 -16.21 -5.53 4.19
N LEU A 195 -15.41 -6.41 3.58
CA LEU A 195 -15.89 -7.76 3.21
C LEU A 195 -15.99 -8.68 4.42
N ASP A 196 -15.00 -8.63 5.31
CA ASP A 196 -14.99 -9.43 6.54
C ASP A 196 -16.23 -9.15 7.41
N ARG A 197 -16.61 -7.88 7.50
CA ARG A 197 -17.82 -7.40 8.18
C ARG A 197 -19.11 -7.61 7.38
N ASN A 198 -19.04 -8.30 6.24
CA ASN A 198 -20.17 -8.59 5.34
C ASN A 198 -20.89 -7.34 4.81
N ILE A 199 -20.24 -6.18 4.75
CA ILE A 199 -20.80 -4.96 4.13
C ILE A 199 -20.90 -5.15 2.61
N PHE A 200 -19.89 -5.78 2.02
CA PHE A 200 -19.84 -6.14 0.61
C PHE A 200 -19.45 -7.61 0.45
N THR A 201 -19.98 -8.27 -0.58
CA THR A 201 -19.50 -9.62 -0.97
C THR A 201 -18.31 -9.52 -1.93
N LYS A 202 -18.21 -8.40 -2.64
CA LYS A 202 -17.22 -8.17 -3.68
C LYS A 202 -16.87 -6.70 -3.80
N ILE A 203 -15.59 -6.37 -3.77
CA ILE A 203 -15.10 -5.02 -4.13
C ILE A 203 -14.17 -5.14 -5.32
N LYS A 204 -14.39 -4.33 -6.37
CA LYS A 204 -13.50 -4.21 -7.52
C LYS A 204 -12.90 -2.81 -7.53
N LEU A 205 -11.61 -2.73 -7.21
CA LEU A 205 -10.85 -1.48 -7.18
C LEU A 205 -10.09 -1.30 -8.49
N GLY A 206 -10.23 -0.13 -9.11
CA GLY A 206 -9.58 0.23 -10.37
C GLY A 206 -8.74 1.50 -10.26
N PHE A 207 -7.65 1.55 -11.03
CA PHE A 207 -6.75 2.69 -11.18
C PHE A 207 -6.49 2.96 -12.66
N LEU A 208 -6.48 4.22 -13.07
CA LEU A 208 -6.08 4.59 -14.43
C LEU A 208 -4.55 4.64 -14.56
N LEU A 209 -4.06 4.59 -15.80
CA LEU A 209 -2.64 4.74 -16.11
C LEU A 209 -2.12 6.13 -15.67
N VAL A 210 -0.92 6.17 -15.11
CA VAL A 210 -0.27 7.41 -14.68
C VAL A 210 -0.07 8.35 -15.87
N GLY A 211 -0.34 9.66 -15.67
CA GLY A 211 -0.31 10.67 -16.74
C GLY A 211 -1.51 10.61 -17.69
N HIS A 212 -2.51 9.78 -17.35
CA HIS A 212 -3.70 9.53 -18.14
C HIS A 212 -4.98 9.40 -17.26
N THR A 213 -4.90 9.94 -16.05
CA THR A 213 -5.86 9.74 -14.95
C THR A 213 -7.09 10.63 -15.01
N HIS A 214 -7.13 11.64 -15.89
CA HIS A 214 -8.28 12.53 -16.02
C HIS A 214 -9.58 11.78 -16.27
N ASP A 215 -10.58 11.97 -15.44
CA ASP A 215 -11.83 11.25 -15.51
C ASP A 215 -13.06 12.13 -15.15
N PHE A 216 -14.21 11.53 -14.83
CA PHE A 216 -15.45 12.27 -14.66
C PHE A 216 -15.45 13.24 -13.47
N VAL A 217 -14.72 12.92 -12.40
CA VAL A 217 -14.55 13.84 -11.27
C VAL A 217 -13.79 15.11 -11.67
N ASP A 218 -12.80 15.05 -12.57
CA ASP A 218 -12.11 16.25 -13.09
C ASP A 218 -13.08 17.22 -13.79
N GLN A 219 -14.11 16.69 -14.46
CA GLN A 219 -15.14 17.52 -15.07
C GLN A 219 -15.89 18.33 -14.00
N MET A 220 -16.24 17.70 -12.88
CA MET A 220 -16.87 18.35 -11.72
C MET A 220 -15.94 19.44 -11.15
N PHE A 221 -14.66 19.13 -10.94
CA PHE A 221 -13.66 20.12 -10.48
C PHE A 221 -13.47 21.28 -11.45
N SER A 222 -13.59 21.03 -12.76
CA SER A 222 -13.54 22.08 -13.78
C SER A 222 -14.70 23.08 -13.64
N ARG A 223 -15.89 22.60 -13.27
CA ARG A 223 -17.04 23.46 -12.98
C ARG A 223 -16.85 24.26 -11.68
N PHE A 224 -16.34 23.61 -10.63
CA PHE A 224 -16.01 24.29 -9.37
C PHE A 224 -15.01 25.42 -9.61
N SER A 225 -13.94 25.10 -10.34
CA SER A 225 -12.90 26.07 -10.74
C SER A 225 -13.46 27.23 -11.56
N GLN A 226 -14.49 27.00 -12.38
CA GLN A 226 -15.12 28.03 -13.22
C GLN A 226 -15.95 29.00 -12.38
N ALA A 227 -16.72 28.49 -11.42
CA ALA A 227 -17.48 29.31 -10.50
C ALA A 227 -16.56 30.15 -9.59
N LEU A 228 -15.52 29.54 -9.03
CA LEU A 228 -14.53 30.22 -8.19
C LEU A 228 -13.75 31.32 -8.93
N ARG A 229 -13.63 31.26 -10.26
CA ARG A 229 -13.04 32.37 -11.04
C ARG A 229 -13.93 33.61 -11.16
N ARG A 230 -15.21 33.51 -10.79
CA ARG A 230 -16.22 34.57 -10.97
C ARG A 230 -16.67 35.15 -9.63
N GLU A 231 -16.53 34.40 -8.55
CA GLU A 231 -17.06 34.77 -7.24
C GLU A 231 -15.97 34.69 -6.17
N ASN A 232 -16.01 35.65 -5.24
CA ASN A 232 -15.18 35.60 -4.03
C ASN A 232 -15.81 34.63 -3.02
N ALA A 233 -14.96 34.00 -2.22
CA ALA A 233 -15.38 33.15 -1.11
C ALA A 233 -14.39 33.30 0.05
N PHE A 234 -14.69 34.21 0.98
CA PHE A 234 -13.77 34.52 2.08
C PHE A 234 -13.92 33.60 3.28
N THR A 235 -15.03 32.86 3.38
CA THR A 235 -15.32 31.91 4.46
C THR A 235 -15.59 30.50 3.93
N MET A 236 -15.45 29.49 4.79
CA MET A 236 -15.76 28.10 4.44
C MET A 236 -17.22 27.92 3.99
N SER A 237 -18.16 28.60 4.64
CA SER A 237 -19.58 28.56 4.29
C SER A 237 -19.84 29.11 2.90
N ARG A 238 -19.20 30.24 2.55
CA ARG A 238 -19.32 30.82 1.21
C ARG A 238 -18.68 29.92 0.15
N LEU A 239 -17.50 29.36 0.43
CA LEU A 239 -16.81 28.41 -0.45
C LEU A 239 -17.69 27.19 -0.76
N ARG A 240 -18.29 26.58 0.26
CA ARG A 240 -19.26 25.47 0.11
C ARG A 240 -20.44 25.85 -0.75
N SER A 241 -21.03 27.02 -0.52
CA SER A 241 -22.15 27.53 -1.32
C SER A 241 -21.79 27.70 -2.80
N VAL A 242 -20.61 28.26 -3.10
CA VAL A 242 -20.13 28.41 -4.49
C VAL A 242 -19.95 27.03 -5.14
N ILE A 243 -19.34 26.07 -4.43
CA ILE A 243 -19.15 24.70 -4.93
C ILE A 243 -20.50 24.02 -5.18
N GLN A 244 -21.41 24.06 -4.21
CA GLN A 244 -22.73 23.42 -4.29
C GLN A 244 -23.58 23.96 -5.46
N ASN A 245 -23.48 25.24 -5.77
CA ASN A 245 -24.24 25.85 -6.86
C ASN A 245 -23.53 25.77 -8.22
N SER A 246 -22.32 25.23 -8.28
CA SER A 246 -21.51 25.20 -9.51
C SER A 246 -21.67 23.93 -10.35
N TYR A 247 -22.39 22.92 -9.89
CA TYR A 247 -22.58 21.65 -10.59
C TYR A 247 -24.01 21.12 -10.42
N ASP A 248 -24.49 20.38 -11.41
CA ASP A 248 -25.77 19.68 -11.38
C ASP A 248 -25.54 18.17 -11.64
N PRO A 249 -26.03 17.26 -10.77
CA PRO A 249 -26.76 17.52 -9.52
C PRO A 249 -25.88 18.22 -8.49
N LYS A 250 -26.50 19.06 -7.65
CA LYS A 250 -25.79 19.85 -6.63
C LYS A 250 -25.00 18.93 -5.68
N PRO A 251 -23.67 19.12 -5.53
CA PRO A 251 -22.88 18.29 -4.65
C PRO A 251 -23.24 18.56 -3.19
N ILE A 252 -23.41 17.48 -2.43
CA ILE A 252 -23.52 17.57 -0.97
C ILE A 252 -22.14 17.94 -0.42
N THR A 253 -22.06 19.05 0.31
CA THR A 253 -20.78 19.55 0.83
C THR A 253 -20.62 19.23 2.32
N SER A 254 -19.47 18.69 2.69
CA SER A 254 -19.10 18.35 4.08
C SER A 254 -17.75 18.97 4.42
N VAL A 255 -17.58 19.44 5.66
CA VAL A 255 -16.27 19.87 6.18
C VAL A 255 -15.74 18.76 7.07
N ILE A 256 -14.60 18.19 6.71
CA ILE A 256 -13.89 17.20 7.52
C ILE A 256 -12.94 17.98 8.43
N LEU A 257 -13.24 17.97 9.73
CA LEU A 257 -12.39 18.57 10.77
C LEU A 257 -11.48 17.54 11.45
N GLN A 258 -11.79 16.25 11.28
CA GLN A 258 -11.04 15.14 11.85
C GLN A 258 -11.22 13.88 10.99
N THR A 259 -10.19 13.02 10.96
CA THR A 259 -10.21 11.72 10.25
C THR A 259 -10.07 10.57 11.24
N TRP A 260 -10.56 9.38 10.91
CA TRP A 260 -10.28 8.17 11.71
C TRP A 260 -8.85 7.70 11.47
N ASP A 261 -8.12 7.33 12.53
CA ASP A 261 -6.76 6.79 12.43
C ASP A 261 -6.74 5.30 12.09
N PHE A 262 -7.20 5.01 10.88
CA PHE A 262 -7.26 3.64 10.38
C PHE A 262 -5.87 3.02 10.26
N LYS A 263 -4.86 3.84 9.93
CA LYS A 263 -3.46 3.40 9.89
C LYS A 263 -3.02 2.82 11.24
N ASN A 264 -3.17 3.57 12.32
CA ASN A 264 -2.77 3.08 13.64
C ASN A 264 -3.64 1.87 14.07
N PHE A 265 -4.93 1.90 13.77
CA PHE A 265 -5.88 0.82 14.09
C PHE A 265 -5.44 -0.55 13.54
N ILE A 266 -4.90 -0.60 12.31
CA ILE A 266 -4.44 -1.87 11.69
C ILE A 266 -2.98 -2.22 11.99
N GLU A 267 -2.13 -1.22 12.24
CA GLU A 267 -0.69 -1.40 12.47
C GLU A 267 -0.36 -1.73 13.94
N THR A 268 -1.23 -1.36 14.89
CA THR A 268 -1.09 -1.70 16.32
C THR A 268 -1.11 -3.21 16.51
N GLU A 269 -0.15 -3.73 17.28
CA GLU A 269 -0.03 -5.17 17.51
C GLU A 269 -1.20 -5.74 18.35
N PRO A 270 -1.69 -6.96 18.04
CA PRO A 270 -1.29 -7.81 16.91
C PRO A 270 -1.76 -7.25 15.55
N LYS A 271 -0.90 -7.08 14.56
CA LYS A 271 -1.33 -6.51 13.26
C LYS A 271 -2.53 -7.26 12.65
N LEU A 272 -3.55 -6.52 12.24
CA LEU A 272 -4.76 -7.09 11.60
C LEU A 272 -4.55 -7.44 10.13
N PHE A 273 -3.35 -7.17 9.60
CA PHE A 273 -3.09 -7.23 8.18
C PHE A 273 -1.66 -7.64 7.85
N ARG A 274 -1.52 -8.49 6.84
CA ARG A 274 -0.25 -8.85 6.22
C ARG A 274 -0.01 -7.99 4.99
N THR A 275 1.13 -7.30 4.96
CA THR A 275 1.57 -6.46 3.83
C THR A 275 1.47 -7.20 2.50
N LEU A 276 0.64 -6.68 1.59
CA LEU A 276 0.63 -7.06 0.19
C LEU A 276 1.77 -6.36 -0.55
N ASN A 277 2.54 -7.15 -1.28
CA ASN A 277 3.66 -6.71 -2.10
C ASN A 277 3.24 -6.54 -3.57
N ASP A 278 4.06 -5.79 -4.31
CA ASP A 278 3.90 -5.51 -5.74
C ASP A 278 2.55 -4.92 -6.16
N ILE A 279 1.80 -4.37 -5.21
CA ILE A 279 0.53 -3.67 -5.48
C ILE A 279 0.76 -2.65 -6.59
N THR A 280 1.76 -1.78 -6.52
CA THR A 280 1.95 -0.66 -7.45
C THR A 280 2.01 -1.03 -8.95
N HIS A 281 2.29 -2.27 -9.32
CA HIS A 281 2.42 -2.73 -10.72
C HIS A 281 1.08 -3.06 -11.41
N ASN A 282 -0.03 -3.12 -10.67
CA ASN A 282 -1.32 -3.58 -11.18
C ASN A 282 -2.38 -2.48 -11.21
N GLN A 283 -3.34 -2.52 -12.13
CA GLN A 283 -4.38 -1.46 -12.22
C GLN A 283 -5.74 -1.91 -11.74
N GLN A 284 -5.97 -3.22 -11.62
CA GLN A 284 -7.26 -3.77 -11.27
C GLN A 284 -7.09 -4.74 -10.12
N TYR A 285 -7.94 -4.62 -9.10
CA TYR A 285 -7.98 -5.50 -7.95
C TYR A 285 -9.40 -5.95 -7.68
N LYS A 286 -9.51 -7.15 -7.10
CA LYS A 286 -10.77 -7.75 -6.72
C LYS A 286 -10.60 -8.31 -5.32
N PHE A 287 -11.51 -7.95 -4.43
CA PHE A 287 -11.67 -8.52 -3.11
C PHE A 287 -12.95 -9.37 -3.14
N LYS A 288 -12.89 -10.59 -2.61
CA LYS A 288 -14.05 -11.49 -2.47
C LYS A 288 -13.86 -12.35 -1.21
N LEU A 289 -14.97 -12.72 -0.58
CA LEU A 289 -15.00 -13.82 0.39
C LEU A 289 -14.82 -15.15 -0.35
N ALA A 290 -13.80 -15.91 0.01
CA ALA A 290 -13.62 -17.29 -0.47
C ALA A 290 -14.42 -18.28 0.39
N SER A 291 -14.50 -18.02 1.69
CA SER A 291 -15.37 -18.68 2.66
C SER A 291 -15.69 -17.71 3.80
N THR A 292 -16.48 -18.14 4.79
CA THR A 292 -16.81 -17.34 5.99
C THR A 292 -15.52 -16.85 6.66
N LEU A 293 -15.35 -15.53 6.80
CA LEU A 293 -14.16 -14.87 7.36
C LEU A 293 -12.85 -15.09 6.56
N ASP A 294 -12.91 -15.54 5.30
CA ASP A 294 -11.73 -15.68 4.44
C ASP A 294 -11.75 -14.69 3.28
N VAL A 295 -11.35 -13.45 3.55
CA VAL A 295 -11.21 -12.41 2.53
C VAL A 295 -9.93 -12.63 1.73
N ARG A 296 -10.10 -12.70 0.40
CA ARG A 296 -9.00 -12.89 -0.56
C ARG A 296 -8.92 -11.71 -1.52
N VAL A 297 -7.70 -11.40 -1.94
CA VAL A 297 -7.39 -10.34 -2.91
C VAL A 297 -6.75 -10.93 -4.15
N TRP A 298 -7.23 -10.48 -5.31
CA TRP A 298 -6.65 -10.76 -6.62
C TRP A 298 -6.29 -9.45 -7.31
N CYS A 299 -5.32 -9.52 -8.23
CA CYS A 299 -4.96 -8.43 -9.11
C CYS A 299 -5.01 -8.84 -10.58
N LYS A 300 -5.07 -7.82 -11.44
CA LYS A 300 -4.79 -7.87 -12.87
C LYS A 300 -3.99 -6.63 -13.22
N GLN A 301 -3.03 -6.76 -14.14
CA GLN A 301 -2.29 -5.60 -14.59
C GLN A 301 -3.23 -4.61 -15.27
N PHE A 302 -4.15 -5.11 -16.10
CA PHE A 302 -5.14 -4.32 -16.83
C PHE A 302 -6.54 -4.95 -16.82
N SER A 303 -7.55 -4.14 -17.13
CA SER A 303 -8.95 -4.55 -17.24
C SER A 303 -9.22 -5.53 -18.38
N THR A 304 -8.33 -5.57 -19.37
CA THR A 304 -8.37 -6.49 -20.52
C THR A 304 -7.69 -7.82 -20.27
N ASP A 305 -6.89 -7.95 -19.20
CA ASP A 305 -6.33 -9.24 -18.80
C ASP A 305 -7.48 -10.19 -18.42
N GLN A 306 -7.45 -11.42 -18.93
CA GLN A 306 -8.53 -12.39 -18.72
C GLN A 306 -8.44 -13.07 -17.35
N THR A 307 -7.24 -13.34 -16.86
CA THR A 307 -6.97 -14.12 -15.64
C THR A 307 -6.70 -13.25 -14.42
N TRP A 308 -7.36 -13.55 -13.30
CA TRP A 308 -7.06 -12.91 -12.02
C TRP A 308 -5.89 -13.64 -11.34
N GLU A 309 -4.93 -12.89 -10.81
CA GLU A 309 -3.72 -13.45 -10.21
C GLU A 309 -3.56 -13.05 -8.73
N PRO A 310 -2.96 -13.91 -7.89
CA PRO A 310 -2.74 -15.34 -8.15
C PRO A 310 -4.08 -16.11 -8.18
N PRO A 311 -4.19 -17.29 -8.82
CA PRO A 311 -5.46 -18.02 -8.94
C PRO A 311 -6.19 -18.23 -7.62
N ALA A 312 -5.47 -18.66 -6.57
CA ALA A 312 -6.02 -18.87 -5.23
C ALA A 312 -6.38 -17.58 -4.46
N GLY A 313 -5.97 -16.43 -4.97
CA GLY A 313 -6.05 -15.16 -4.25
C GLY A 313 -5.12 -15.10 -3.04
N VAL A 314 -4.80 -13.89 -2.60
CA VAL A 314 -3.92 -13.67 -1.46
C VAL A 314 -4.75 -13.35 -0.23
N LYS A 315 -4.50 -14.09 0.85
CA LYS A 315 -5.01 -13.73 2.18
C LYS A 315 -4.13 -12.63 2.76
N ASN A 316 -4.74 -11.48 3.04
CA ASN A 316 -4.08 -10.31 3.57
C ASN A 316 -4.67 -9.86 4.92
N PHE A 317 -5.94 -10.15 5.17
CA PHE A 317 -6.58 -9.85 6.45
C PHE A 317 -6.41 -11.01 7.44
N VAL A 318 -6.09 -10.67 8.69
CA VAL A 318 -6.00 -11.61 9.82
C VAL A 318 -7.14 -11.24 10.77
N ASN A 319 -8.05 -12.19 11.04
CA ASN A 319 -9.26 -11.93 11.83
C ASN A 319 -8.90 -11.30 13.18
N ALA A 320 -9.67 -10.29 13.58
CA ALA A 320 -9.51 -9.56 14.82
C ALA A 320 -10.52 -10.08 15.84
N ASP A 321 -10.17 -11.14 16.57
CA ASP A 321 -10.92 -11.56 17.75
C ASP A 321 -10.55 -10.61 18.90
N GLY A 322 -11.15 -9.41 18.91
CA GLY A 322 -10.93 -8.41 19.95
C GLY A 322 -11.53 -7.03 19.64
N ALA A 323 -12.13 -6.40 20.66
CA ALA A 323 -12.64 -5.03 20.57
C ALA A 323 -11.48 -4.03 20.55
N ARG A 324 -11.05 -3.59 19.36
CA ARG A 324 -10.12 -2.47 19.21
C ARG A 324 -10.88 -1.15 19.14
N LEU A 325 -10.39 -0.15 19.86
CA LEU A 325 -10.93 1.20 19.79
C LEU A 325 -10.38 1.90 18.54
N MET A 326 -11.28 2.36 17.66
CA MET A 326 -10.93 3.30 16.61
C MET A 326 -10.70 4.68 17.23
N LEU A 327 -9.58 5.31 16.93
CA LEU A 327 -9.24 6.65 17.40
C LEU A 327 -9.31 7.66 16.26
N ALA A 328 -9.35 8.94 16.63
CA ALA A 328 -9.12 10.02 15.69
C ALA A 328 -7.63 10.09 15.30
N SER A 329 -7.36 10.47 14.05
CA SER A 329 -6.01 10.81 13.61
C SER A 329 -5.56 12.10 14.28
N GLN A 330 -4.27 12.16 14.62
CA GLN A 330 -3.66 13.39 15.09
C GLN A 330 -3.84 14.52 14.06
N GLN A 331 -4.44 15.62 14.49
CA GLN A 331 -4.48 16.86 13.71
C GLN A 331 -3.13 17.55 13.83
N LEU A 332 -2.57 17.99 12.71
CA LEU A 332 -1.28 18.68 12.68
C LEU A 332 -1.47 20.18 12.98
N PRO A 333 -0.41 20.90 13.36
CA PRO A 333 -0.44 22.35 13.37
C PRO A 333 -0.81 22.91 12.00
N LEU A 334 -1.61 23.97 11.98
CA LEU A 334 -1.89 24.68 10.74
C LEU A 334 -0.62 25.41 10.26
N LYS A 335 -0.24 25.18 9.01
CA LYS A 335 0.92 25.83 8.39
C LYS A 335 0.49 26.69 7.22
N SER A 336 1.08 27.87 7.08
CA SER A 336 0.87 28.70 5.88
C SER A 336 1.46 28.01 4.64
N TYR A 337 1.02 28.40 3.44
CA TYR A 337 1.62 27.90 2.20
C TYR A 337 3.13 28.22 2.12
N ALA A 338 3.57 29.33 2.73
CA ALA A 338 4.99 29.69 2.82
C ALA A 338 5.80 28.63 3.57
N GLU A 339 5.29 28.21 4.74
CA GLU A 339 6.00 27.31 5.63
C GLU A 339 6.00 25.87 5.11
N ILE A 340 4.90 25.42 4.50
CA ILE A 340 4.86 24.13 3.79
C ILE A 340 5.95 24.08 2.70
N LYS A 341 6.15 25.16 1.94
CA LYS A 341 7.21 25.24 0.93
C LYS A 341 8.62 25.24 1.54
N ARG A 342 8.83 25.95 2.67
CA ARG A 342 10.12 25.99 3.37
C ARG A 342 10.50 24.62 3.94
N GLN A 343 9.56 23.92 4.56
CA GLN A 343 9.78 22.57 5.11
C GLN A 343 9.98 21.52 4.02
N THR A 344 9.22 21.59 2.92
CA THR A 344 9.42 20.70 1.76
C THR A 344 10.82 20.85 1.16
N LYS A 345 11.37 22.08 1.10
CA LYS A 345 12.76 22.32 0.68
C LYS A 345 13.79 21.84 1.71
N ARG A 346 13.55 22.00 3.02
CA ARG A 346 14.44 21.52 4.08
C ARG A 346 14.50 19.99 4.14
N ALA A 347 13.37 19.30 3.99
CA ALA A 347 13.27 17.85 4.00
C ALA A 347 13.98 17.17 2.81
N GLN A 348 14.23 17.89 1.72
CA GLN A 348 15.03 17.40 0.59
C GLN A 348 16.55 17.46 0.84
N ASN A 349 17.01 18.23 1.84
CA ASN A 349 18.43 18.52 2.05
C ASN A 349 19.02 17.92 3.33
N ILE A 350 18.21 17.51 4.32
CA ILE A 350 18.72 16.92 5.57
C ILE A 350 17.79 15.77 5.99
N GLY A 351 18.36 14.57 6.09
CA GLY A 351 17.70 13.42 6.71
C GLY A 351 17.49 13.68 8.19
N THR A 352 16.23 13.63 8.62
CA THR A 352 15.73 13.63 10.02
C THR A 352 16.16 14.78 10.91
N LEU A 353 15.18 15.56 11.40
CA LEU A 353 15.19 16.07 12.77
C LEU A 353 13.76 16.46 13.19
N GLU A 354 13.23 15.72 14.18
CA GLU A 354 12.13 16.11 15.06
C GLU A 354 12.65 17.01 16.19
N THR A 355 11.73 17.68 16.90
CA THR A 355 11.83 18.69 17.98
C THR A 355 11.91 20.14 17.47
N THR A 356 11.05 21.11 17.86
CA THR A 356 10.50 21.52 19.18
C THR A 356 9.08 22.17 19.04
N GLN A 357 8.09 21.79 19.90
CA GLN A 357 7.51 22.51 21.07
C GLN A 357 6.29 23.42 20.78
N GLU A 358 5.16 23.15 21.46
CA GLU A 358 3.82 23.79 21.40
C GLU A 358 3.78 25.32 21.20
N GLY A 359 4.83 26.04 21.61
CA GLY A 359 4.94 27.49 21.44
C GLY A 359 5.08 27.94 19.98
N ASP A 360 5.63 27.11 19.09
CA ASP A 360 5.81 27.49 17.68
C ASP A 360 4.51 27.36 16.88
N ASP A 361 3.63 26.42 17.21
CA ASP A 361 2.40 26.17 16.44
C ASP A 361 1.37 27.31 16.59
N VAL A 362 1.20 27.81 17.82
CA VAL A 362 0.33 28.98 18.09
C VAL A 362 0.89 30.24 17.46
N ARG A 363 2.23 30.41 17.42
CA ARG A 363 2.88 31.54 16.72
C ARG A 363 2.58 31.55 15.22
N HIS A 364 2.52 30.39 14.57
CA HIS A 364 2.17 30.30 13.14
C HIS A 364 0.73 30.74 12.88
N VAL A 365 -0.22 30.32 13.73
CA VAL A 365 -1.63 30.75 13.62
C VAL A 365 -1.74 32.26 13.83
N HIS A 366 -1.03 32.84 14.80
CA HIS A 366 -0.98 34.29 14.99
C HIS A 366 -0.38 35.05 13.79
N ALA A 367 0.66 34.53 13.15
CA ALA A 367 1.23 35.15 11.96
C ALA A 367 0.22 35.17 10.80
N ILE A 368 -0.47 34.05 10.56
CA ILE A 368 -1.54 33.96 9.55
C ILE A 368 -2.67 34.95 9.89
N ARG A 369 -3.02 35.07 11.18
CA ARG A 369 -4.02 36.03 11.67
C ARG A 369 -3.64 37.46 11.36
N GLN A 370 -2.41 37.86 11.68
CA GLN A 370 -1.92 39.21 11.41
C GLN A 370 -1.95 39.53 9.92
N ASP A 371 -1.49 38.60 9.08
CA ASP A 371 -1.48 38.80 7.64
C ASP A 371 -2.91 38.92 7.06
N ILE A 372 -3.85 38.07 7.49
CA ILE A 372 -5.25 38.12 7.04
C ILE A 372 -5.93 39.42 7.53
N GLN A 373 -5.68 39.83 8.77
CA GLN A 373 -6.21 41.09 9.31
C GLN A 373 -5.65 42.31 8.57
N THR A 374 -4.36 42.28 8.22
CA THR A 374 -3.70 43.41 7.56
C THR A 374 -4.09 43.50 6.08
N HIS A 375 -4.12 42.36 5.38
CA HIS A 375 -4.18 42.34 3.92
C HIS A 375 -5.55 41.92 3.37
N CYS A 376 -6.38 41.22 4.13
CA CYS A 376 -7.65 40.67 3.64
C CYS A 376 -8.89 41.32 4.26
N TYR A 377 -8.87 41.72 5.54
CA TYR A 377 -10.02 42.35 6.22
C TYR A 377 -10.57 43.61 5.54
N PRO A 378 -9.77 44.44 4.83
CA PRO A 378 -10.33 45.56 4.07
C PRO A 378 -11.33 45.15 2.99
N PHE A 379 -11.36 43.87 2.60
CA PHE A 379 -12.30 43.31 1.61
C PHE A 379 -13.47 42.58 2.25
N PHE A 380 -13.47 42.38 3.57
CA PHE A 380 -14.45 41.57 4.29
C PHE A 380 -15.56 42.44 4.87
N ASP A 381 -16.78 41.90 4.88
CA ASP A 381 -17.84 42.46 5.73
C ASP A 381 -17.64 42.05 7.21
N ASP A 382 -18.47 42.57 8.10
CA ASP A 382 -18.32 42.32 9.53
C ASP A 382 -18.64 40.86 9.91
N VAL A 383 -19.56 40.20 9.19
CA VAL A 383 -19.89 38.79 9.40
C VAL A 383 -18.71 37.89 9.03
N GLU A 384 -18.02 38.21 7.94
CA GLU A 384 -16.82 37.51 7.50
C GLU A 384 -15.65 37.72 8.47
N LYS A 385 -15.46 38.93 9.00
CA LYS A 385 -14.45 39.21 10.03
C LYS A 385 -14.71 38.40 11.31
N ASP A 386 -15.97 38.37 11.77
CA ASP A 386 -16.37 37.61 12.95
C ASP A 386 -16.15 36.11 12.76
N TRP A 387 -16.49 35.58 11.58
CA TRP A 387 -16.19 34.18 11.24
C TRP A 387 -14.70 33.88 11.34
N TRP A 388 -13.83 34.73 10.80
CA TRP A 388 -12.38 34.56 10.89
C TRP A 388 -11.88 34.64 12.34
N ASN A 389 -12.38 35.58 13.14
CA ASN A 389 -12.03 35.67 14.56
C ASN A 389 -12.37 34.39 15.33
N HIS A 390 -13.58 33.85 15.10
CA HIS A 390 -13.99 32.58 15.71
C HIS A 390 -13.14 31.41 15.21
N TRP A 391 -12.86 31.35 13.90
CA TRP A 391 -12.01 30.31 13.31
C TRP A 391 -10.59 30.34 13.87
N PHE A 392 -9.97 31.52 14.03
CA PHE A 392 -8.65 31.64 14.65
C PHE A 392 -8.66 31.15 16.09
N PHE A 393 -9.69 31.47 16.87
CA PHE A 393 -9.84 30.95 18.23
C PHE A 393 -9.86 29.41 18.25
N GLN A 394 -10.61 28.78 17.34
CA GLN A 394 -10.63 27.32 17.21
C GLN A 394 -9.25 26.75 16.84
N GLN A 395 -8.51 27.39 15.93
CA GLN A 395 -7.18 26.92 15.53
C GLN A 395 -6.13 27.10 16.63
N GLU A 396 -6.19 28.20 17.38
CA GLU A 396 -5.34 28.44 18.54
C GLU A 396 -5.61 27.41 19.65
N ASP A 397 -6.89 27.05 19.88
CA ASP A 397 -7.27 26.01 20.83
C ASP A 397 -6.75 24.62 20.41
N ILE A 398 -6.89 24.25 19.13
CA ILE A 398 -6.28 23.03 18.57
C ILE A 398 -4.77 23.04 18.83
N GLY A 399 -4.10 24.16 18.56
CA GLY A 399 -2.66 24.35 18.76
C GLY A 399 -2.21 24.18 20.21
N ARG A 400 -2.99 24.67 21.17
CA ARG A 400 -2.71 24.52 22.62
C ARG A 400 -2.97 23.11 23.13
N ASN A 401 -3.81 22.35 22.44
CA ASN A 401 -4.23 21.00 22.85
C ASN A 401 -3.60 19.88 21.99
N ILE A 402 -2.56 20.20 21.20
CA ILE A 402 -1.82 19.20 20.39
C ILE A 402 -1.23 18.14 21.31
N GLY A 403 -1.82 16.95 21.30
CA GLY A 403 -1.42 15.81 22.16
C GLY A 403 -2.45 15.40 23.22
N ARG A 404 -3.44 16.26 23.55
CA ARG A 404 -4.60 15.87 24.39
C ARG A 404 -5.81 15.37 23.59
N SER A 405 -5.89 15.69 22.30
CA SER A 405 -6.97 15.23 21.40
C SER A 405 -6.99 13.71 21.12
N ILE A 406 -6.13 12.93 21.78
CA ILE A 406 -5.97 11.49 21.60
C ILE A 406 -6.74 10.68 22.67
N GLN A 407 -7.31 11.31 23.72
CA GLN A 407 -7.96 10.58 24.82
C GLN A 407 -9.48 10.73 24.95
N GLU A 408 -10.12 11.61 24.18
CA GLU A 408 -11.59 11.69 24.22
C GLU A 408 -12.19 10.64 23.28
N ARG A 409 -12.98 9.72 23.84
CA ARG A 409 -13.80 8.76 23.09
C ARG A 409 -14.52 9.50 21.95
N LEU A 410 -14.49 8.94 20.74
CA LEU A 410 -15.26 9.46 19.61
C LEU A 410 -16.76 9.58 20.00
N THR A 411 -17.26 10.80 20.22
CA THR A 411 -18.68 11.07 20.53
C THR A 411 -19.42 11.62 19.31
N GLY A 412 -20.73 11.39 19.22
CA GLY A 412 -21.59 11.94 18.15
C GLY A 412 -21.27 11.38 16.75
N ASP A 413 -21.23 12.26 15.74
CA ASP A 413 -21.04 11.95 14.30
C ASP A 413 -19.69 11.29 13.94
N MET A 414 -18.80 11.13 14.92
CA MET A 414 -17.50 10.48 14.77
C MET A 414 -17.47 9.05 15.35
N CYS A 415 -18.56 8.58 15.97
CA CYS A 415 -18.68 7.20 16.44
C CYS A 415 -18.43 6.22 15.27
N TRP A 416 -17.46 5.32 15.43
CA TRP A 416 -17.17 4.31 14.41
C TRP A 416 -18.30 3.27 14.39
N LEU A 417 -19.17 3.37 13.40
CA LEU A 417 -20.25 2.44 13.16
C LEU A 417 -19.97 1.68 11.86
N TRP A 418 -20.24 0.38 11.86
CA TRP A 418 -20.23 -0.38 10.61
C TRP A 418 -21.56 -0.17 9.87
N PRO A 419 -21.55 0.03 8.54
CA PRO A 419 -22.79 0.08 7.76
C PRO A 419 -23.64 -1.19 7.92
N VAL A 420 -24.94 -1.12 7.66
CA VAL A 420 -25.84 -2.27 7.79
C VAL A 420 -25.71 -3.19 6.57
N PRO A 421 -25.46 -4.50 6.74
CA PRO A 421 -25.29 -5.43 5.63
C PRO A 421 -26.62 -5.79 4.93
N PRO A 422 -26.63 -6.06 3.61
CA PRO A 422 -27.80 -6.55 2.88
C PRO A 422 -28.03 -8.08 3.03
N GLU A 423 -29.27 -8.55 2.83
CA GLU A 423 -29.66 -9.97 2.77
C GLU A 423 -29.18 -10.66 1.46
N ARG A 424 -28.92 -11.99 1.50
CA ARG A 424 -28.03 -12.68 0.53
C ARG A 424 -28.70 -13.72 -0.36
N ASP A 425 -28.22 -13.83 -1.60
CA ASP A 425 -28.17 -15.03 -2.47
C ASP A 425 -26.83 -15.06 -3.24
N GLY A 426 -26.26 -16.25 -3.49
CA GLY A 426 -24.87 -16.43 -3.95
C GLY A 426 -24.72 -16.94 -5.40
N GLU A 427 -23.63 -16.55 -6.06
CA GLU A 427 -23.22 -17.06 -7.40
C GLU A 427 -21.68 -17.22 -7.56
N GLU A 428 -21.28 -18.26 -8.30
CA GLU A 428 -19.92 -18.66 -8.69
C GLU A 428 -19.68 -18.58 -10.21
N GLU A 429 -18.40 -18.46 -10.64
CA GLU A 429 -17.96 -18.82 -12.00
C GLU A 429 -16.41 -18.91 -12.13
N VAL A 430 -15.94 -19.72 -13.11
CA VAL A 430 -14.63 -20.42 -13.21
C VAL A 430 -13.92 -20.23 -14.60
N GLU A 431 -12.56 -20.36 -14.63
CA GLU A 431 -11.59 -20.73 -15.73
C GLU A 431 -11.35 -19.85 -17.01
N LEU A 432 -10.27 -19.95 -17.85
CA LEU A 432 -8.83 -20.38 -17.85
C LEU A 432 -8.09 -19.75 -19.11
N LEU A 433 -6.79 -20.06 -19.30
CA LEU A 433 -5.62 -19.56 -20.13
C LEU A 433 -5.79 -19.28 -21.67
N ALA A 434 -4.87 -18.73 -22.50
CA ALA A 434 -3.37 -18.63 -22.60
C ALA A 434 -2.90 -17.50 -23.59
N MET A 435 -1.59 -17.15 -23.69
CA MET A 435 -1.06 -16.16 -24.68
C MET A 435 0.38 -16.41 -25.22
N THR A 436 0.65 -15.95 -26.46
CA THR A 436 1.92 -15.96 -27.26
C THR A 436 2.27 -14.56 -27.83
N LYS A 437 3.48 -14.37 -28.42
CA LYS A 437 4.11 -13.25 -29.22
C LYS A 437 3.75 -11.77 -28.94
N ALA A 438 2.48 -11.44 -28.75
CA ALA A 438 2.01 -10.17 -28.19
C ALA A 438 2.61 -9.86 -26.81
N GLU A 439 2.98 -10.91 -26.06
CA GLU A 439 3.56 -10.78 -24.72
C GLU A 439 4.92 -10.04 -24.74
N ASP A 440 5.73 -10.16 -25.80
CA ASP A 440 7.04 -9.49 -25.89
C ASP A 440 6.92 -7.98 -26.08
N LEU A 441 6.03 -7.54 -26.98
CA LEU A 441 5.72 -6.12 -27.16
C LEU A 441 5.05 -5.56 -25.88
N ARG A 442 4.10 -6.31 -25.31
CA ARG A 442 3.44 -5.96 -24.05
C ARG A 442 4.46 -5.78 -22.92
N ARG A 443 5.42 -6.70 -22.78
CA ARG A 443 6.52 -6.62 -21.81
C ARG A 443 7.40 -5.40 -22.03
N ARG A 444 7.66 -5.02 -23.29
CA ARG A 444 8.44 -3.82 -23.65
C ARG A 444 7.71 -2.53 -23.28
N VAL A 445 6.39 -2.49 -23.44
CA VAL A 445 5.56 -1.30 -23.20
C VAL A 445 5.18 -1.14 -21.73
N PHE A 446 4.74 -2.21 -21.06
CA PHE A 446 4.14 -2.18 -19.71
C PHE A 446 4.98 -2.86 -18.64
N GLY A 447 6.12 -3.46 -19.01
CA GLY A 447 6.94 -4.25 -18.10
C GLY A 447 6.40 -5.65 -17.84
N ILE A 448 7.07 -6.36 -16.94
CA ILE A 448 6.74 -7.74 -16.56
C ILE A 448 5.52 -7.73 -15.62
N ARG A 449 4.55 -8.64 -15.85
CA ARG A 449 3.42 -8.86 -14.94
C ARG A 449 3.95 -9.27 -13.55
N ARG A 450 3.41 -8.66 -12.50
CA ARG A 450 3.79 -9.00 -11.12
C ARG A 450 2.54 -9.34 -10.32
N PRO A 451 2.33 -10.61 -9.95
CA PRO A 451 1.23 -10.97 -9.07
C PRO A 451 1.48 -10.39 -7.67
N ILE A 452 0.41 -10.10 -6.95
CA ILE A 452 0.49 -9.73 -5.54
C ILE A 452 0.75 -10.96 -4.66
N TYR A 453 1.37 -10.75 -3.49
CA TYR A 453 1.61 -11.78 -2.48
C TYR A 453 1.75 -11.14 -1.08
N SER A 454 1.47 -11.89 -0.01
CA SER A 454 1.47 -11.39 1.38
C SER A 454 2.62 -11.89 2.27
N VAL A 455 3.56 -12.66 1.71
CA VAL A 455 4.82 -13.04 2.38
C VAL A 455 5.85 -11.91 2.33
N PRO A 456 6.86 -11.87 3.22
CA PRO A 456 7.90 -10.82 3.18
C PRO A 456 8.47 -10.61 1.77
N ARG A 457 8.66 -9.34 1.39
CA ARG A 457 9.07 -8.95 0.04
C ARG A 457 10.29 -9.74 -0.41
N LYS A 458 10.17 -10.51 -1.51
CA LYS A 458 11.35 -11.08 -2.19
C LYS A 458 12.19 -9.90 -2.67
N PRO A 459 13.40 -9.69 -2.15
CA PRO A 459 14.14 -8.48 -2.48
C PRO A 459 14.68 -8.59 -3.91
N PRO A 460 14.95 -7.46 -4.57
CA PRO A 460 15.38 -7.49 -5.97
C PRO A 460 16.67 -8.31 -6.14
N PRO A 461 16.80 -9.10 -7.22
CA PRO A 461 17.98 -9.92 -7.48
C PRO A 461 19.25 -9.08 -7.38
N GLY A 462 20.20 -9.48 -6.52
CA GLY A 462 21.47 -8.77 -6.29
C GLY A 462 21.43 -7.62 -5.27
N SER A 463 20.35 -7.46 -4.50
CA SER A 463 20.33 -6.55 -3.35
C SER A 463 20.81 -7.23 -2.07
N ALA A 464 21.43 -6.47 -1.16
CA ALA A 464 21.86 -6.98 0.15
C ALA A 464 20.72 -7.58 1.00
N ALA A 465 19.46 -7.26 0.69
CA ALA A 465 18.29 -7.92 1.25
C ALA A 465 17.97 -9.26 0.56
N ALA A 466 18.14 -9.37 -0.77
CA ALA A 466 17.95 -10.63 -1.51
C ALA A 466 19.01 -11.65 -1.08
N ASP A 467 20.20 -11.14 -0.76
CA ASP A 467 21.29 -11.91 -0.18
C ASP A 467 21.01 -12.33 1.28
N ARG A 468 20.01 -11.73 1.94
CA ARG A 468 19.48 -12.17 3.26
C ARG A 468 18.28 -13.13 3.14
N ALA A 469 17.50 -13.03 2.07
CA ALA A 469 16.30 -13.85 1.83
C ALA A 469 16.58 -15.15 1.06
N ALA A 470 17.77 -15.29 0.47
CA ALA A 470 18.23 -16.54 -0.11
C ALA A 470 18.87 -17.44 0.98
N HIS A 471 18.30 -18.64 1.10
CA HIS A 471 18.51 -19.73 2.07
C HIS A 471 17.76 -19.53 3.38
N ILE A 472 16.74 -20.33 3.66
CA ILE A 472 16.82 -21.79 3.78
C ILE A 472 15.73 -22.39 2.87
N GLY A 473 16.12 -23.20 1.87
CA GLY A 473 15.15 -23.94 1.06
C GLY A 473 14.54 -25.08 1.87
N GLU A 474 13.56 -25.79 1.31
CA GLU A 474 13.14 -27.08 1.89
C GLU A 474 14.19 -28.15 1.55
N LEU A 475 14.48 -29.08 2.48
CA LEU A 475 15.48 -30.13 2.26
C LEU A 475 15.13 -31.06 1.08
N THR A 476 13.85 -31.09 0.70
CA THR A 476 13.32 -31.74 -0.50
C THR A 476 13.99 -31.26 -1.80
N GLU A 477 14.52 -30.03 -1.81
CA GLU A 477 15.21 -29.43 -2.96
C GLU A 477 16.65 -29.93 -3.16
N ILE A 478 17.20 -30.74 -2.24
CA ILE A 478 18.51 -31.35 -2.41
C ILE A 478 18.42 -32.43 -3.51
N HIS A 479 19.29 -32.31 -4.51
CA HIS A 479 19.35 -33.21 -5.66
C HIS A 479 20.80 -33.61 -5.96
N ASP A 480 21.00 -34.49 -6.94
CA ASP A 480 22.34 -34.86 -7.38
C ASP A 480 23.12 -33.61 -7.83
N LYS A 481 24.40 -33.53 -7.46
CA LYS A 481 25.34 -32.42 -7.66
C LYS A 481 25.15 -31.20 -6.74
N SER A 482 24.19 -31.22 -5.82
CA SER A 482 24.04 -30.20 -4.79
C SER A 482 25.28 -30.11 -3.89
N PHE A 483 25.75 -28.90 -3.61
CA PHE A 483 26.78 -28.68 -2.59
C PHE A 483 26.14 -28.45 -1.23
N LEU A 484 26.71 -29.08 -0.20
CA LEU A 484 26.31 -28.95 1.19
C LEU A 484 27.48 -28.41 2.00
N ALA A 485 27.18 -27.56 2.98
CA ALA A 485 28.06 -27.16 4.05
C ALA A 485 27.47 -27.72 5.34
N VAL A 486 28.21 -28.59 5.99
CA VAL A 486 27.75 -29.33 7.17
C VAL A 486 28.63 -28.99 8.37
N LEU A 487 28.05 -29.05 9.56
CA LEU A 487 28.77 -28.85 10.80
C LEU A 487 29.89 -29.88 10.96
N ALA A 488 31.06 -29.43 11.39
CA ALA A 488 32.17 -30.32 11.73
C ALA A 488 32.00 -30.91 13.13
N GLU A 489 32.68 -32.01 13.41
CA GLU A 489 32.68 -32.66 14.72
C GLU A 489 33.21 -31.76 15.85
N ASP A 490 34.06 -30.78 15.52
CA ASP A 490 34.53 -29.77 16.49
C ASP A 490 33.47 -28.70 16.83
N GLU A 491 32.33 -28.72 16.11
CA GLU A 491 31.15 -27.85 16.24
C GLU A 491 31.42 -26.34 16.11
N VAL A 492 32.66 -25.96 15.84
CA VAL A 492 33.11 -24.58 15.56
C VAL A 492 33.49 -24.39 14.10
N SER A 493 33.76 -25.48 13.39
CA SER A 493 34.12 -25.49 11.97
C SER A 493 33.01 -26.11 11.11
N PHE A 494 33.24 -26.13 9.80
CA PHE A 494 32.31 -26.72 8.84
C PHE A 494 33.07 -27.47 7.75
N TRP A 495 32.43 -28.48 7.17
CA TRP A 495 32.91 -29.22 6.02
C TRP A 495 32.06 -28.90 4.79
N ILE A 496 32.65 -29.03 3.60
CA ILE A 496 31.92 -28.91 2.34
C ILE A 496 31.93 -30.25 1.60
N CYS A 497 30.78 -30.66 1.11
CA CYS A 497 30.66 -31.81 0.23
C CYS A 497 29.74 -31.55 -0.96
N GLN A 498 29.84 -32.40 -1.98
CA GLN A 498 28.90 -32.45 -3.09
C GLN A 498 28.14 -33.78 -3.05
N VAL A 499 26.81 -33.72 -3.11
CA VAL A 499 25.96 -34.90 -3.30
C VAL A 499 26.21 -35.44 -4.70
N LEU A 500 26.67 -36.68 -4.79
CA LEU A 500 26.86 -37.38 -6.06
C LEU A 500 25.62 -38.18 -6.45
N LYS A 501 24.97 -38.79 -5.46
CA LYS A 501 23.77 -39.60 -5.64
C LYS A 501 22.96 -39.65 -4.35
N ILE A 502 21.64 -39.57 -4.46
CA ILE A 502 20.70 -39.82 -3.35
C ILE A 502 20.28 -41.29 -3.38
N ASN A 503 20.48 -42.01 -2.27
CA ASN A 503 20.19 -43.43 -2.12
C ASN A 503 18.87 -43.70 -1.35
N GLY A 504 18.44 -42.78 -0.48
CA GLY A 504 17.19 -42.89 0.29
C GLY A 504 16.48 -41.55 0.51
N ARG A 505 15.15 -41.59 0.68
CA ARG A 505 14.31 -40.44 1.07
C ARG A 505 13.33 -40.84 2.17
N ASN A 506 12.96 -39.90 3.05
CA ASN A 506 11.94 -40.09 4.09
C ASN A 506 10.50 -39.90 3.54
N GLU A 507 9.49 -40.09 4.39
CA GLU A 507 8.06 -39.93 4.03
C GLU A 507 7.69 -38.52 3.57
N ALA A 508 8.41 -37.49 4.02
CA ALA A 508 8.26 -36.10 3.59
C ALA A 508 8.97 -35.81 2.25
N GLY A 509 9.67 -36.80 1.68
CA GLY A 509 10.40 -36.67 0.43
C GLY A 509 11.78 -36.04 0.56
N GLU A 510 12.33 -35.90 1.75
CA GLU A 510 13.67 -35.36 2.00
C GLU A 510 14.74 -36.45 1.89
N PRO A 511 15.94 -36.14 1.35
CA PRO A 511 17.01 -37.13 1.24
C PRO A 511 17.59 -37.49 2.61
N THR A 512 17.66 -38.80 2.88
CA THR A 512 18.17 -39.36 4.14
C THR A 512 19.55 -39.99 3.94
N GLU A 513 19.71 -40.86 2.94
CA GLU A 513 21.00 -41.49 2.63
C GLU A 513 21.58 -40.95 1.33
N VAL A 514 22.81 -40.43 1.37
CA VAL A 514 23.47 -39.81 0.21
C VAL A 514 24.92 -40.26 0.05
N MET A 515 25.33 -40.47 -1.19
CA MET A 515 26.74 -40.61 -1.55
C MET A 515 27.32 -39.24 -1.86
N ILE A 516 28.36 -38.83 -1.14
CA ILE A 516 28.96 -37.50 -1.25
C ILE A 516 30.43 -37.56 -1.66
N GLN A 517 30.96 -36.42 -2.12
CA GLN A 517 32.38 -36.17 -2.31
C GLN A 517 32.82 -34.94 -1.52
N TRP A 518 33.85 -35.10 -0.68
CA TRP A 518 34.36 -34.04 0.18
C TRP A 518 35.19 -33.02 -0.58
N TYR A 519 35.18 -31.77 -0.11
CA TYR A 519 35.97 -30.65 -0.62
C TYR A 519 36.76 -30.02 0.51
N ALA A 520 38.04 -29.79 0.26
CA ALA A 520 38.96 -29.19 1.22
C ALA A 520 39.60 -27.92 0.64
N THR A 521 40.16 -27.10 1.53
CA THR A 521 40.94 -25.91 1.19
C THR A 521 42.28 -25.96 1.92
N GLU A 522 43.34 -25.48 1.26
CA GLU A 522 44.70 -25.42 1.81
C GLU A 522 44.94 -24.12 2.60
N ASP A 523 44.02 -23.16 2.50
CA ASP A 523 44.10 -21.88 3.21
C ASP A 523 43.68 -22.05 4.67
N SER A 524 44.42 -21.44 5.60
CA SER A 524 44.14 -21.50 7.04
C SER A 524 42.79 -20.90 7.43
N ASN A 525 42.26 -19.98 6.61
CA ASN A 525 40.92 -19.44 6.75
C ASN A 525 40.01 -19.99 5.62
N PRO A 526 39.06 -20.88 5.95
CA PRO A 526 38.24 -21.55 4.95
C PRO A 526 37.27 -20.59 4.22
N TYR A 527 37.02 -19.40 4.76
CA TYR A 527 36.15 -18.41 4.13
C TYR A 527 36.84 -17.65 2.99
N THR A 528 38.16 -17.53 3.04
CA THR A 528 38.96 -16.89 1.98
C THR A 528 39.53 -17.90 0.99
N GLY A 529 39.45 -19.19 1.34
CA GLY A 529 40.14 -20.27 0.68
C GLY A 529 39.53 -20.75 -0.64
N LYS A 530 40.36 -21.37 -1.48
CA LYS A 530 39.90 -22.09 -2.69
C LYS A 530 39.60 -23.54 -2.34
N PHE A 531 38.45 -24.05 -2.76
CA PHE A 531 38.01 -25.41 -2.49
C PHE A 531 38.26 -26.34 -3.68
N TYR A 532 38.80 -27.52 -3.38
CA TYR A 532 39.06 -28.58 -4.34
C TYR A 532 38.54 -29.92 -3.81
N PRO A 533 38.13 -30.84 -4.69
CA PRO A 533 37.76 -32.19 -4.28
C PRO A 533 38.90 -32.86 -3.51
N GLU A 534 38.59 -33.35 -2.32
CA GLU A 534 39.55 -34.04 -1.47
C GLU A 534 39.96 -35.37 -2.11
N LYS A 535 41.24 -35.72 -2.01
CA LYS A 535 41.78 -36.98 -2.50
C LYS A 535 42.49 -37.70 -1.37
N ARG A 536 42.18 -38.97 -1.16
CA ARG A 536 42.89 -39.85 -0.21
C ARG A 536 43.74 -40.88 -0.94
N ARG A 537 44.86 -41.27 -0.32
CA ARG A 537 45.71 -42.37 -0.80
C ARG A 537 45.39 -43.62 0.00
N SER A 538 45.09 -44.72 -0.69
CA SER A 538 45.04 -46.03 -0.03
C SER A 538 46.48 -46.44 0.34
N ASN A 539 46.76 -46.63 1.63
CA ASN A 539 48.00 -47.17 2.21
C ASN A 539 49.33 -46.50 1.79
N GLY A 540 49.33 -45.17 1.58
CA GLY A 540 50.56 -44.37 1.41
C GLY A 540 51.31 -44.52 0.09
N LYS A 541 51.07 -45.58 -0.70
CA LYS A 541 51.81 -45.89 -1.95
C LYS A 541 50.91 -46.06 -3.20
N GLY A 542 49.74 -45.42 -3.24
CA GLY A 542 48.82 -45.44 -4.40
C GLY A 542 48.52 -44.06 -5.02
N ARG A 543 48.02 -44.03 -6.26
CA ARG A 543 47.49 -42.80 -6.89
C ARG A 543 46.36 -42.21 -6.02
N PRO A 544 46.32 -40.88 -5.78
CA PRO A 544 45.26 -40.27 -4.98
C PRO A 544 43.89 -40.45 -5.64
N VAL A 545 42.95 -41.05 -4.93
CA VAL A 545 41.56 -41.26 -5.37
C VAL A 545 40.67 -40.23 -4.68
N LEU A 546 39.62 -39.76 -5.37
CA LEU A 546 38.65 -38.82 -4.79
C LEU A 546 38.00 -39.43 -3.55
N PHE A 547 37.96 -38.67 -2.46
CA PHE A 547 37.39 -39.13 -1.20
C PHE A 547 35.87 -39.02 -1.24
N ARG A 548 35.22 -40.18 -1.29
CA ARG A 548 33.76 -40.33 -1.33
C ARG A 548 33.30 -41.16 -0.15
N GLN A 549 32.13 -40.84 0.36
CA GLN A 549 31.56 -41.47 1.54
C GLN A 549 30.04 -41.50 1.42
N GLU A 550 29.42 -42.53 1.98
CA GLU A 550 27.99 -42.57 2.20
C GLU A 550 27.66 -41.97 3.56
N VAL A 551 26.74 -41.02 3.58
CA VAL A 551 26.39 -40.23 4.77
C VAL A 551 24.88 -40.24 4.94
N ASN A 552 24.45 -40.45 6.18
CA ASN A 552 23.08 -40.25 6.60
C ASN A 552 22.89 -38.77 7.00
N LEU A 553 22.04 -38.05 6.28
CA LEU A 553 21.77 -36.63 6.50
C LEU A 553 20.94 -36.36 7.77
N ASP A 554 20.19 -37.33 8.27
CA ASP A 554 19.45 -37.18 9.53
C ASP A 554 20.41 -37.07 10.73
N ALA A 555 21.63 -37.60 10.58
CA ALA A 555 22.68 -37.56 11.60
C ALA A 555 23.61 -36.35 11.47
N VAL A 556 23.37 -35.44 10.52
CA VAL A 556 24.28 -34.33 10.20
C VAL A 556 23.56 -33.00 10.17
N THR A 557 24.11 -32.00 10.85
CA THR A 557 23.56 -30.64 10.81
C THR A 557 24.01 -29.92 9.53
N ILE A 558 23.06 -29.61 8.66
CA ILE A 558 23.30 -28.86 7.41
C ILE A 558 23.24 -27.36 7.68
N LEU A 559 24.36 -26.66 7.50
CA LEU A 559 24.50 -25.22 7.70
C LEU A 559 24.10 -24.42 6.44
N SER A 560 24.30 -24.99 5.24
CA SER A 560 23.88 -24.43 3.96
C SER A 560 23.86 -25.53 2.88
N PHE A 561 22.99 -25.44 1.87
CA PHE A 561 22.90 -26.41 0.78
C PHE A 561 22.50 -25.75 -0.55
N ASN A 562 22.72 -26.45 -1.68
CA ASN A 562 22.44 -25.98 -3.04
C ASN A 562 23.22 -24.73 -3.47
N PHE A 563 24.36 -24.44 -2.85
CA PHE A 563 25.22 -23.35 -3.27
C PHE A 563 26.17 -23.76 -4.42
N ILE A 564 26.80 -22.76 -5.03
CA ILE A 564 27.85 -22.95 -6.03
C ILE A 564 29.04 -22.07 -5.71
N PHE A 565 30.25 -22.56 -6.01
CA PHE A 565 31.46 -21.75 -5.87
C PHE A 565 31.51 -20.60 -6.88
N THR A 566 32.39 -19.63 -6.63
CA THR A 566 32.79 -18.64 -7.64
C THR A 566 33.55 -19.31 -8.78
N THR A 567 33.76 -18.59 -9.88
CA THR A 567 34.65 -19.04 -10.98
C THR A 567 36.08 -19.31 -10.50
N THR A 568 36.49 -18.69 -9.40
CA THR A 568 37.79 -18.91 -8.73
C THR A 568 37.78 -20.02 -7.67
N LYS A 569 36.70 -20.82 -7.61
CA LYS A 569 36.52 -21.94 -6.66
C LYS A 569 36.47 -21.52 -5.18
N ARG A 570 36.00 -20.30 -4.89
CA ARG A 570 35.81 -19.79 -3.52
C ARG A 570 34.36 -19.81 -3.12
N LEU A 571 34.11 -19.80 -1.81
CA LEU A 571 32.76 -19.56 -1.28
C LEU A 571 32.27 -18.18 -1.74
N ARG A 572 30.99 -18.11 -2.10
CA ARG A 572 30.34 -16.82 -2.29
C ARG A 572 30.10 -16.20 -0.92
N LYS A 573 30.15 -14.87 -0.84
CA LYS A 573 29.89 -14.12 0.41
C LYS A 573 28.57 -14.53 1.09
N ILE A 574 27.58 -14.92 0.29
CA ILE A 574 26.28 -15.39 0.78
C ILE A 574 26.38 -16.73 1.53
N THR A 575 27.11 -17.69 0.97
CA THR A 575 27.33 -19.00 1.58
C THR A 575 28.18 -18.88 2.84
N GLU A 576 29.22 -18.04 2.81
CA GLU A 576 30.00 -17.71 4.01
C GLU A 576 29.11 -17.16 5.13
N ARG A 577 28.22 -16.22 4.82
CA ARG A 577 27.32 -15.62 5.81
C ARG A 577 26.37 -16.63 6.43
N GLN A 578 25.82 -17.57 5.64
CA GLN A 578 24.93 -18.62 6.14
C GLN A 578 25.64 -19.56 7.09
N ILE A 579 26.83 -20.03 6.69
CA ILE A 579 27.65 -20.90 7.52
C ILE A 579 27.98 -20.22 8.84
N ARG A 580 28.41 -18.94 8.80
CA ARG A 580 28.68 -18.16 10.02
C ARG A 580 27.45 -17.98 10.91
N THR A 581 26.29 -17.75 10.31
CA THR A 581 25.02 -17.57 11.05
C THR A 581 24.57 -18.89 11.68
N GLY A 582 24.71 -20.02 10.96
CA GLY A 582 24.40 -21.36 11.48
C GLY A 582 25.31 -21.73 12.65
N LEU A 583 26.62 -21.55 12.51
CA LEU A 583 27.59 -21.78 13.59
C LEU A 583 27.31 -20.90 14.82
N PHE A 584 26.98 -19.63 14.62
CA PHE A 584 26.64 -18.72 15.71
C PHE A 584 25.37 -19.12 16.46
N ARG A 585 24.34 -19.64 15.75
CA ARG A 585 23.12 -20.14 16.39
C ARG A 585 23.42 -21.35 17.27
N ILE A 586 24.20 -22.31 16.76
CA ILE A 586 24.59 -23.51 17.51
C ILE A 586 25.41 -23.15 18.75
N ALA A 587 26.36 -22.22 18.63
CA ALA A 587 27.14 -21.73 19.77
C ALA A 587 26.25 -21.08 20.85
N ARG A 588 25.29 -20.23 20.45
CA ARG A 588 24.36 -19.57 21.38
C ARG A 588 23.38 -20.54 22.03
N ASP A 589 22.87 -21.51 21.28
CA ASP A 589 21.93 -22.49 21.80
C ASP A 589 22.64 -23.46 22.78
N LYS A 590 23.97 -23.68 22.63
CA LYS A 590 24.82 -24.32 23.64
C LYS A 590 25.04 -23.47 24.88
N GLU A 591 25.34 -22.17 24.73
CA GLU A 591 25.45 -21.26 25.89
C GLU A 591 24.13 -21.22 26.69
N ALA A 592 22.98 -21.27 26.01
CA ALA A 592 21.67 -21.35 26.65
C ALA A 592 21.43 -22.71 27.34
N SER A 593 21.87 -23.82 26.74
CA SER A 593 21.80 -25.16 27.35
C SER A 593 22.73 -25.31 28.56
N GLU A 594 23.94 -24.75 28.53
CA GLU A 594 24.90 -24.76 29.65
C GLU A 594 24.46 -23.83 30.80
N LEU A 595 23.61 -22.84 30.51
CA LEU A 595 22.93 -22.00 31.51
C LEU A 595 21.75 -22.73 32.19
N ASP A 596 21.04 -23.61 31.47
CA ASP A 596 19.97 -24.45 32.03
C ASP A 596 20.53 -25.66 32.82
N ASP A 597 21.64 -26.26 32.40
CA ASP A 597 22.29 -27.38 33.12
C ASP A 597 22.97 -26.95 34.44
N ASN A 598 23.24 -25.64 34.62
CA ASN A 598 23.67 -25.06 35.90
C ASN A 598 22.52 -24.88 36.91
N ILE A 599 21.29 -25.26 36.55
CA ILE A 599 20.16 -25.40 37.46
C ILE A 599 19.84 -26.89 37.58
N SER A 600 20.79 -27.67 38.08
CA SER A 600 20.50 -29.02 38.59
C SER A 600 20.04 -28.93 40.06
N PRO A 601 19.00 -29.71 40.44
CA PRO A 601 18.37 -29.60 41.74
C PRO A 601 19.25 -30.27 42.80
N THR A 602 19.66 -29.51 43.82
CA THR A 602 20.11 -30.10 45.08
C THR A 602 18.92 -30.82 45.72
N SER A 603 18.82 -32.12 45.50
CA SER A 603 18.17 -33.02 46.44
C SER A 603 19.03 -33.09 47.69
N ASP A 604 18.50 -32.69 48.84
CA ASP A 604 18.78 -33.48 50.04
C ASP A 604 17.63 -33.48 51.04
N ILE A 605 17.44 -34.68 51.56
CA ILE A 605 16.33 -35.18 52.36
C ILE A 605 16.68 -35.00 53.84
N GLY A 606 15.69 -34.63 54.65
CA GLY A 606 15.70 -34.80 56.11
C GLY A 606 14.50 -34.08 56.72
N SER A 607 13.35 -34.73 56.98
CA SER A 607 13.03 -35.63 58.10
C SER A 607 12.89 -34.94 59.46
N ALA A 608 11.78 -35.28 60.14
CA ALA A 608 11.44 -35.12 61.56
C ALA A 608 10.65 -33.85 61.95
N ASP A 609 9.35 -34.06 62.13
CA ASP A 609 8.61 -34.07 63.41
C ASP A 609 8.72 -32.92 64.43
N ASP A 610 7.59 -32.79 65.14
CA ASP A 610 7.32 -32.15 66.44
C ASP A 610 6.95 -30.65 66.44
N GLU A 611 5.67 -30.36 66.71
CA GLU A 611 5.15 -29.77 67.96
C GLU A 611 5.10 -28.22 67.82
N GLU A 612 4.18 -27.41 68.32
CA GLU A 612 3.03 -27.50 69.22
C GLU A 612 2.43 -26.08 69.16
N THR A 613 1.10 -25.92 69.31
CA THR A 613 0.41 -24.76 69.95
C THR A 613 0.64 -23.33 69.40
N ASP A 614 -0.20 -22.33 69.53
CA ASP A 614 -1.59 -22.06 69.93
C ASP A 614 -1.69 -20.51 69.82
N CYS A 615 -2.89 -19.99 70.04
CA CYS A 615 -3.19 -18.62 70.46
C CYS A 615 -3.51 -17.58 69.37
N SER A 616 -4.84 -17.36 69.31
CA SER A 616 -5.51 -16.07 69.53
C SER A 616 -5.62 -15.10 68.35
N GLY A 617 -6.88 -14.87 67.95
CA GLY A 617 -7.34 -13.60 67.39
C GLY A 617 -7.28 -12.46 68.44
N PRO A 618 -8.01 -11.33 68.31
CA PRO A 618 -9.29 -11.23 67.61
C PRO A 618 -9.49 -9.96 66.75
N ASP A 619 -10.60 -10.00 65.99
CA ASP A 619 -11.64 -8.97 65.84
C ASP A 619 -11.26 -7.48 65.81
N SER A 620 -11.72 -6.78 64.78
CA SER A 620 -13.03 -6.09 64.85
C SER A 620 -13.32 -5.31 63.55
N ASP A 621 -14.14 -5.91 62.68
CA ASP A 621 -15.51 -5.45 62.33
C ASP A 621 -15.79 -4.00 61.83
N PRO A 622 -16.98 -3.74 61.25
CA PRO A 622 -17.11 -3.26 59.87
C PRO A 622 -17.98 -1.99 59.77
N ASP A 623 -18.28 -1.54 58.55
CA ASP A 623 -19.66 -1.34 58.05
C ASP A 623 -19.80 -0.25 56.98
N GLU A 624 -20.58 -0.64 55.96
CA GLU A 624 -21.62 0.10 55.22
C GLU A 624 -21.33 1.53 54.72
N GLN A 625 -21.18 1.66 53.38
CA GLN A 625 -22.23 2.14 52.47
C GLN A 625 -21.79 2.08 51.00
#